data_AF-A0A411MKU5-F1
#
_entry.id   AF-A0A411MKU5-F1
#
_cell.length_a   1.000
_cell.length_b   1.000
_cell.length_c   1.000
_cell.angle_alpha   90.00
_cell.angle_beta   90.00
_cell.angle_gamma   90.00
#
_symmetry.space_group_name_H-M   'P 1'
#
loop_
_entity.id
_entity.type
_entity.pdbx_description
1 polymer ?
#
loop_
_entity_poly.entity_id
_entity_poly.type
_entity_poly.pdbx_seq_one_letter_code
_entity_poly.pdbx_strand_id
1 'polypeptide(L)'
;MEAALPPKKISGLITRIMGGISALLATMWGLITYVFPDPSVFGLSFLNWQNLILFMSAFVFLTVIYLGWYANRLPQMLKGAMLVILAAGLAVIFFALGGEYAKPSFDFARDQQKFIENGGANLLGKRLEVIDGVRIELLGCEKIGRQPNCAFELTNTRLDSEFRFESQTTLFEESGGALSIDKMQVGSSKFTYRDAFPLVRGVPTRVTLAFEQGRGDLQQAPALKLKVRVGRGEESVVKFNEVDIK
;
A
#
# COMPACT_ATOMS: atom_id res chain seq x y z
N MET A 1 11.89 -62.37 -15.06
CA MET A 1 11.26 -61.68 -16.21
C MET A 1 10.47 -60.52 -15.65
N GLU A 2 11.05 -59.32 -15.71
CA GLU A 2 10.37 -58.08 -15.31
C GLU A 2 9.25 -57.74 -16.30
N ALA A 3 8.03 -57.65 -15.78
CA ALA A 3 6.89 -57.18 -16.55
C ALA A 3 6.94 -55.64 -16.63
N ALA A 4 7.62 -55.12 -17.64
CA ALA A 4 7.57 -53.70 -17.97
C ALA A 4 6.13 -53.33 -18.38
N LEU A 5 5.46 -52.52 -17.55
CA LEU A 5 4.14 -51.95 -17.86
C LEU A 5 4.23 -51.07 -19.12
N PRO A 6 3.29 -51.19 -20.08
CA PRO A 6 3.42 -50.54 -21.38
C PRO A 6 3.31 -49.00 -21.27
N PRO A 7 4.14 -48.25 -22.01
CA PRO A 7 4.30 -46.79 -21.89
C PRO A 7 3.00 -45.99 -22.14
N LYS A 8 2.06 -46.55 -22.91
CA LYS A 8 0.75 -45.92 -23.19
C LYS A 8 -0.14 -45.80 -21.95
N LYS A 9 -0.07 -46.74 -21.00
CA LYS A 9 -0.87 -46.68 -19.77
C LYS A 9 -0.34 -45.64 -18.78
N ILE A 10 0.98 -45.46 -18.74
CA ILE A 10 1.65 -44.49 -17.86
C ILE A 10 1.41 -43.06 -18.35
N SER A 11 1.55 -42.81 -19.65
CA SER A 11 1.25 -41.50 -20.25
C SER A 11 -0.20 -41.08 -20.03
N GLY A 12 -1.18 -41.96 -20.26
CA GLY A 12 -2.60 -41.63 -20.03
C GLY A 12 -2.96 -41.39 -18.56
N LEU A 13 -2.27 -42.05 -17.62
CA LEU A 13 -2.44 -41.80 -16.19
C LEU A 13 -1.88 -40.43 -15.79
N ILE A 14 -0.70 -40.08 -16.30
CA ILE A 14 -0.04 -38.78 -16.05
C ILE A 14 -0.89 -37.64 -16.59
N THR A 15 -1.45 -37.75 -17.80
CA THR A 15 -2.30 -36.69 -18.38
C THR A 15 -3.57 -36.48 -17.59
N ARG A 16 -4.17 -37.54 -17.02
CA ARG A 16 -5.35 -37.42 -16.14
C ARG A 16 -5.02 -36.77 -14.81
N ILE A 17 -3.87 -37.10 -14.23
CA ILE A 17 -3.39 -36.49 -12.99
C ILE A 17 -3.07 -35.01 -13.21
N MET A 18 -2.33 -34.67 -14.27
CA MET A 18 -2.02 -33.28 -14.63
C MET A 18 -3.27 -32.48 -14.95
N GLY A 19 -4.23 -33.06 -15.68
CA GLY A 19 -5.53 -32.41 -15.95
C GLY A 19 -6.31 -32.13 -14.66
N GLY A 20 -6.31 -33.07 -13.71
CA GLY A 20 -6.95 -32.88 -12.40
C GLY A 20 -6.27 -31.80 -11.55
N ILE A 21 -4.94 -31.75 -11.55
CA ILE A 21 -4.17 -30.72 -10.83
C ILE A 21 -4.41 -29.35 -11.44
N SER A 22 -4.39 -29.23 -12.77
CA SER A 22 -4.66 -27.96 -13.46
C SER A 22 -6.08 -27.47 -13.20
N ALA A 23 -7.08 -28.37 -13.14
CA ALA A 23 -8.45 -28.02 -12.79
C ALA A 23 -8.57 -27.53 -11.34
N LEU A 24 -7.89 -28.19 -10.40
CA LEU A 24 -7.84 -27.76 -9.00
C LEU A 24 -7.13 -26.42 -8.81
N LEU A 25 -6.04 -26.17 -9.55
CA LEU A 25 -5.34 -24.89 -9.52
C LEU A 25 -6.20 -23.77 -10.11
N ALA A 26 -6.95 -24.04 -11.17
CA ALA A 26 -7.87 -23.07 -11.77
C ALA A 26 -9.07 -22.76 -10.85
N THR A 27 -9.63 -23.75 -10.18
CA THR A 27 -10.72 -23.54 -9.21
C THR A 27 -10.23 -22.83 -7.95
N MET A 28 -9.04 -23.18 -7.46
CA MET A 28 -8.41 -22.52 -6.32
C MET A 28 -8.04 -21.06 -6.65
N TRP A 29 -7.54 -20.80 -7.87
CA TRP A 29 -7.30 -19.44 -8.37
C TRP A 29 -8.60 -18.63 -8.44
N GLY A 30 -9.67 -19.21 -9.01
CA GLY A 30 -10.99 -18.57 -9.07
C GLY A 30 -11.59 -18.29 -7.69
N LEU A 31 -11.41 -19.20 -6.72
CA LEU A 31 -11.83 -19.00 -5.33
C LEU A 31 -11.06 -17.85 -4.67
N ILE A 32 -9.75 -17.75 -4.89
CA ILE A 32 -8.92 -16.67 -4.37
C ILE A 32 -9.37 -15.31 -4.94
N THR A 33 -9.64 -15.25 -6.25
CA THR A 33 -9.99 -13.97 -6.90
C THR A 33 -11.44 -13.52 -6.67
N TYR A 34 -12.38 -14.45 -6.43
CA TYR A 34 -13.81 -14.12 -6.38
C TYR A 34 -14.50 -14.37 -5.03
N VAL A 35 -13.96 -15.25 -4.17
CA VAL A 35 -14.59 -15.57 -2.87
C VAL A 35 -13.97 -14.79 -1.70
N PHE A 36 -12.79 -14.20 -1.88
CA PHE A 36 -12.19 -13.29 -0.91
C PHE A 36 -12.10 -11.87 -1.48
N PRO A 37 -13.22 -11.11 -1.55
CA PRO A 37 -13.10 -9.66 -1.68
C PRO A 37 -12.33 -9.13 -0.46
N ASP A 38 -11.64 -7.99 -0.62
CA ASP A 38 -10.87 -7.34 0.44
C ASP A 38 -11.55 -7.49 1.81
N PRO A 39 -10.86 -7.89 2.89
CA PRO A 39 -11.47 -8.04 4.22
C PRO A 39 -12.05 -6.72 4.76
N SER A 40 -11.69 -5.59 4.16
CA SER A 40 -12.32 -4.28 4.40
C SER A 40 -13.78 -4.21 3.91
N VAL A 41 -14.16 -4.97 2.88
CA VAL A 41 -15.55 -5.11 2.39
C VAL A 41 -16.42 -5.84 3.42
N PHE A 42 -15.81 -6.68 4.26
CA PHE A 42 -16.49 -7.38 5.35
C PHE A 42 -16.39 -6.67 6.71
N GLY A 43 -15.85 -5.44 6.77
CA GLY A 43 -15.74 -4.69 8.01
C GLY A 43 -14.71 -5.25 9.01
N LEU A 44 -13.80 -6.13 8.55
CA LEU A 44 -12.76 -6.75 9.38
C LEU A 44 -11.44 -5.97 9.26
N SER A 45 -11.44 -4.69 9.64
CA SER A 45 -10.26 -3.79 9.60
C SER A 45 -9.06 -4.26 10.45
N PHE A 46 -9.23 -5.29 11.28
CA PHE A 46 -8.17 -5.85 12.14
C PHE A 46 -7.36 -6.95 11.45
N LEU A 47 -7.82 -7.49 10.32
CA LEU A 47 -7.10 -8.48 9.53
C LEU A 47 -6.16 -7.79 8.54
N ASN A 48 -4.97 -7.41 9.03
CA ASN A 48 -3.88 -6.93 8.17
C ASN A 48 -3.52 -8.02 7.14
N TRP A 49 -3.53 -7.67 5.84
CA TRP A 49 -3.19 -8.56 4.73
C TRP A 49 -1.81 -9.24 4.90
N GLN A 50 -0.86 -8.51 5.51
CA GLN A 50 0.45 -9.05 5.86
C GLN A 50 0.34 -10.23 6.84
N ASN A 51 -0.51 -10.11 7.86
CA ASN A 51 -0.72 -11.16 8.86
C ASN A 51 -1.47 -12.36 8.27
N LEU A 52 -2.37 -12.14 7.30
CA LEU A 52 -3.08 -13.21 6.60
C LEU A 52 -2.15 -14.04 5.71
N ILE A 53 -1.27 -13.37 4.94
CA ILE A 53 -0.24 -14.07 4.15
C ILE A 53 0.71 -14.85 5.05
N LEU A 54 1.11 -14.26 6.19
CA LEU A 54 1.99 -14.91 7.17
C LEU A 54 1.31 -16.15 7.79
N PHE A 55 0.02 -16.07 8.07
CA PHE A 55 -0.77 -17.21 8.55
C PHE A 55 -0.88 -18.32 7.49
N MET A 56 -1.20 -17.97 6.24
CA MET A 56 -1.35 -18.93 5.15
C MET A 56 -0.02 -19.60 4.78
N SER A 57 1.08 -18.85 4.76
CA SER A 57 2.43 -19.40 4.53
C SER A 57 2.86 -20.35 5.64
N ALA A 58 2.61 -20.00 6.91
CA ALA A 58 2.88 -20.89 8.04
C ALA A 58 2.06 -22.20 7.93
N PHE A 59 0.79 -22.10 7.55
CA PHE A 59 -0.08 -23.27 7.38
C PHE A 59 0.40 -24.20 6.25
N VAL A 60 0.76 -23.65 5.08
CA VAL A 60 1.31 -24.41 3.94
C VAL A 60 2.64 -25.08 4.32
N PHE A 61 3.52 -24.36 5.03
CA PHE A 61 4.79 -24.91 5.47
C PHE A 61 4.61 -26.10 6.44
N LEU A 62 3.71 -25.96 7.42
CA LEU A 62 3.41 -27.03 8.39
C LEU A 62 2.77 -28.25 7.72
N THR A 63 1.89 -28.06 6.73
CA THR A 63 1.29 -29.18 5.97
C THR A 63 2.33 -29.92 5.13
N VAL A 64 3.30 -29.23 4.53
CA VAL A 64 4.41 -29.88 3.80
C VAL A 64 5.32 -30.66 4.74
N ILE A 65 5.62 -30.16 5.94
CA ILE A 65 6.36 -30.92 6.96
C ILE A 65 5.60 -32.18 7.36
N TYR A 66 4.30 -32.08 7.59
CA TYR A 66 3.45 -33.22 7.95
C TYR A 66 3.44 -34.30 6.85
N LEU A 67 3.29 -33.90 5.59
CA LEU A 67 3.34 -34.81 4.45
C LEU A 67 4.73 -35.40 4.23
N GLY A 68 5.79 -34.62 4.45
CA GLY A 68 7.18 -35.09 4.40
C GLY A 68 7.49 -36.12 5.50
N TRP A 69 6.91 -35.95 6.68
CA TRP A 69 7.00 -36.94 7.75
C TRP A 69 6.29 -38.25 7.37
N TYR A 70 5.11 -38.17 6.75
CA TYR A 70 4.39 -39.34 6.24
C TYR A 70 5.16 -40.04 5.10
N ALA A 71 5.90 -39.28 4.28
CA ALA A 71 6.71 -39.82 3.18
C ALA A 71 7.83 -40.77 3.66
N ASN A 72 8.22 -40.70 4.94
CA ASN A 72 9.21 -41.64 5.50
C ASN A 72 8.69 -43.08 5.61
N ARG A 73 7.38 -43.32 5.46
CA ARG A 73 6.78 -44.67 5.44
C ARG A 73 6.74 -45.30 4.05
N LEU A 74 7.17 -44.58 3.01
CA LEU A 74 7.15 -45.04 1.63
C LEU A 74 8.49 -45.69 1.23
N PRO A 75 8.48 -46.62 0.25
CA PRO A 75 9.70 -47.17 -0.31
C PRO A 75 10.55 -46.08 -1.00
N GLN A 76 11.86 -46.30 -1.07
CA GLN A 76 12.88 -45.27 -1.35
C GLN A 76 12.64 -44.45 -2.62
N MET A 77 12.15 -45.09 -3.70
CA MET A 77 11.82 -44.42 -4.97
C MET A 77 10.61 -43.49 -4.85
N LEU A 78 9.55 -43.94 -4.17
CA LEU A 78 8.33 -43.16 -3.93
C LEU A 78 8.59 -42.01 -2.96
N LYS A 79 9.44 -42.22 -1.95
CA LYS A 79 9.90 -41.17 -1.05
C LYS A 79 10.61 -40.04 -1.81
N GLY A 80 11.57 -40.40 -2.68
CA GLY A 80 12.28 -39.41 -3.50
C GLY A 80 11.35 -38.61 -4.40
N ALA A 81 10.44 -39.29 -5.11
CA ALA A 81 9.46 -38.63 -5.98
C ALA A 81 8.52 -37.69 -5.20
N MET A 82 8.03 -38.12 -4.04
CA MET A 82 7.14 -37.31 -3.19
C MET A 82 7.84 -36.07 -2.66
N LEU A 83 9.10 -36.16 -2.25
CA LEU A 83 9.88 -35.01 -1.78
C LEU A 83 10.14 -33.99 -2.89
N VAL A 84 10.43 -34.45 -4.12
CA VAL A 84 10.59 -33.55 -5.28
C VAL A 84 9.29 -32.82 -5.61
N ILE A 85 8.16 -33.52 -5.59
CA ILE A 85 6.84 -32.92 -5.83
C ILE A 85 6.50 -31.90 -4.74
N LEU A 86 6.73 -32.23 -3.48
CA LEU A 86 6.50 -31.31 -2.35
C LEU A 86 7.38 -30.06 -2.46
N ALA A 87 8.66 -30.21 -2.80
CA ALA A 87 9.57 -29.07 -2.97
C ALA A 87 9.17 -28.17 -4.15
N ALA A 88 8.82 -28.76 -5.30
CA ALA A 88 8.37 -28.01 -6.47
C ALA A 88 7.03 -27.29 -6.20
N GLY A 89 6.08 -27.97 -5.54
CA GLY A 89 4.81 -27.38 -5.14
C GLY A 89 4.98 -26.22 -4.16
N LEU A 90 5.85 -26.38 -3.16
CA LEU A 90 6.17 -25.33 -2.20
C LEU A 90 6.76 -24.10 -2.90
N ALA A 91 7.67 -24.29 -3.86
CA ALA A 91 8.25 -23.20 -4.64
C ALA A 91 7.18 -22.44 -5.46
N VAL A 92 6.27 -23.16 -6.13
CA VAL A 92 5.17 -22.54 -6.89
C VAL A 92 4.22 -21.75 -5.98
N ILE A 93 3.85 -22.32 -4.83
CA ILE A 93 2.94 -21.67 -3.89
C ILE A 93 3.59 -20.41 -3.29
N PHE A 94 4.85 -20.48 -2.86
CA PHE A 94 5.55 -19.30 -2.36
C PHE A 94 5.81 -18.25 -3.44
N PHE A 95 6.05 -18.66 -4.68
CA PHE A 95 6.16 -17.74 -5.80
C PHE A 95 4.83 -17.03 -6.10
N ALA A 96 3.70 -17.76 -6.05
CA ALA A 96 2.37 -17.17 -6.22
C ALA A 96 2.00 -16.23 -5.06
N LEU A 97 2.21 -16.65 -3.81
CA LEU A 97 1.99 -15.83 -2.62
C LEU A 97 2.91 -14.58 -2.63
N GLY A 98 4.16 -14.72 -3.05
CA GLY A 98 5.09 -13.62 -3.24
C GLY A 98 4.70 -12.70 -4.39
N GLY A 99 4.11 -13.24 -5.46
CA GLY A 99 3.57 -12.48 -6.58
C GLY A 99 2.37 -11.61 -6.18
N GLU A 100 1.50 -12.11 -5.31
CA GLU A 100 0.39 -11.32 -4.75
C GLU A 100 0.87 -10.34 -3.66
N TYR A 101 1.93 -10.66 -2.91
CA TYR A 101 2.63 -9.65 -2.08
C TYR A 101 3.21 -8.51 -2.94
N ALA A 102 3.54 -8.78 -4.20
CA ALA A 102 4.10 -7.81 -5.14
C ALA A 102 3.05 -7.04 -5.99
N LYS A 103 1.78 -7.48 -6.01
CA LYS A 103 0.65 -6.71 -6.55
C LYS A 103 0.01 -5.91 -5.41
N PRO A 104 0.70 -4.86 -4.93
CA PRO A 104 0.48 -3.53 -5.50
C PRO A 104 1.75 -2.66 -5.43
N SER A 105 2.93 -3.20 -5.76
CA SER A 105 4.19 -2.44 -5.63
C SER A 105 4.96 -2.24 -6.94
N PHE A 106 4.72 -3.00 -8.02
CA PHE A 106 5.52 -2.88 -9.24
C PHE A 106 5.03 -1.84 -10.26
N ASP A 107 3.71 -1.62 -10.41
CA ASP A 107 3.21 -0.41 -11.11
C ASP A 107 3.35 0.84 -10.21
N PHE A 108 3.37 0.66 -8.89
CA PHE A 108 3.78 1.71 -7.97
C PHE A 108 5.28 2.02 -8.10
N ALA A 109 6.19 1.06 -8.25
CA ALA A 109 7.64 1.30 -8.34
C ALA A 109 8.07 2.07 -9.60
N ARG A 110 7.25 2.07 -10.65
CA ARG A 110 7.49 2.87 -11.86
C ARG A 110 6.95 4.31 -11.73
N ASP A 111 5.94 4.52 -10.89
CA ASP A 111 5.33 5.82 -10.55
C ASP A 111 5.62 6.28 -9.11
N GLN A 112 6.61 5.70 -8.41
CA GLN A 112 7.03 6.10 -7.06
C GLN A 112 7.82 7.41 -7.12
N GLN A 113 7.12 8.49 -7.47
CA GLN A 113 7.21 9.72 -6.71
C GLN A 113 6.76 9.41 -5.28
N LYS A 114 7.68 8.84 -4.47
CA LYS A 114 7.73 8.88 -3.00
C LYS A 114 6.37 8.99 -2.32
N PHE A 115 5.53 7.96 -2.42
CA PHE A 115 4.32 7.86 -1.61
C PHE A 115 4.71 7.34 -0.23
N ILE A 116 4.82 8.25 0.74
CA ILE A 116 5.00 7.91 2.16
C ILE A 116 3.62 8.03 2.80
N GLU A 117 3.06 6.91 3.23
CA GLU A 117 1.76 6.86 3.91
C GLU A 117 1.97 6.92 5.44
N ASN A 118 1.35 7.91 6.09
CA ASN A 118 1.40 8.08 7.53
C ASN A 118 0.30 7.26 8.22
N GLY A 119 0.71 6.16 8.88
CA GLY A 119 -0.18 5.24 9.59
C GLY A 119 -0.41 5.58 11.07
N GLY A 120 0.04 6.71 11.60
CA GLY A 120 -0.26 7.04 13.00
C GLY A 120 0.48 8.22 13.59
N ALA A 121 -0.15 8.84 14.61
CA ALA A 121 0.45 9.89 15.41
C ALA A 121 1.74 9.38 16.09
N ASN A 122 2.84 10.13 15.95
CA ASN A 122 4.06 9.89 16.72
C ASN A 122 3.77 10.05 18.23
N LEU A 123 4.64 9.53 19.11
CA LEU A 123 4.54 9.56 20.58
C LEU A 123 4.32 10.96 21.23
N LEU A 124 4.33 12.03 20.44
CA LEU A 124 4.08 13.42 20.83
C LEU A 124 2.80 14.02 20.21
N GLY A 125 1.95 13.21 19.57
CA GLY A 125 0.71 13.66 18.93
C GLY A 125 0.90 14.49 17.65
N LYS A 126 2.14 14.70 17.20
CA LYS A 126 2.47 15.50 16.00
C LYS A 126 2.73 14.62 14.79
N ARG A 127 2.02 14.87 13.68
CA ARG A 127 2.22 14.21 12.39
C ARG A 127 3.36 14.91 11.65
N LEU A 128 4.53 14.26 11.62
CA LEU A 128 5.78 14.78 11.06
C LEU A 128 6.19 13.98 9.83
N GLU A 129 6.46 14.66 8.72
CA GLU A 129 7.06 14.05 7.53
C GLU A 129 8.26 14.86 7.03
N VAL A 130 9.33 14.20 6.56
CA VAL A 130 10.51 14.89 6.02
C VAL A 130 10.71 14.48 4.56
N ILE A 131 10.51 15.43 3.65
CA ILE A 131 10.66 15.24 2.20
C ILE A 131 11.72 16.17 1.67
N ASP A 132 12.77 15.60 1.06
CA ASP A 132 13.84 16.32 0.37
C ASP A 132 14.49 17.44 1.20
N GLY A 133 14.55 17.20 2.52
CA GLY A 133 15.08 18.15 3.48
C GLY A 133 14.06 19.12 4.04
N VAL A 134 12.80 19.13 3.60
CA VAL A 134 11.73 19.93 4.20
C VAL A 134 10.90 19.05 5.13
N ARG A 135 10.87 19.42 6.40
CA ARG A 135 9.98 18.83 7.40
C ARG A 135 8.62 19.51 7.29
N ILE A 136 7.57 18.73 7.09
CA ILE A 136 6.18 19.16 6.95
C ILE A 136 5.42 18.60 8.15
N GLU A 137 4.91 19.49 9.00
CA GLU A 137 4.10 19.13 10.15
C GLU A 137 2.67 19.65 9.97
N LEU A 138 1.67 18.78 10.11
CA LEU A 138 0.27 19.21 10.16
C LEU A 138 -0.06 19.66 11.58
N LEU A 139 -0.34 20.96 11.76
CA LEU A 139 -0.70 21.54 13.07
C LEU A 139 -2.17 21.27 13.40
N GLY A 140 -3.04 21.27 12.39
CA GLY A 140 -4.46 21.01 12.52
C GLY A 140 -5.24 21.58 11.34
N CYS A 141 -6.49 21.15 11.19
CA CYS A 141 -7.42 21.72 10.24
C CYS A 141 -8.63 22.29 10.99
N GLU A 142 -9.08 23.45 10.54
CA GLU A 142 -10.24 24.16 11.07
C GLU A 142 -11.16 24.60 9.95
N LYS A 143 -12.45 24.69 10.23
CA LYS A 143 -13.45 25.13 9.28
C LYS A 143 -13.74 26.61 9.45
N ILE A 144 -13.44 27.40 8.43
CA ILE A 144 -13.81 28.83 8.39
C ILE A 144 -14.96 28.98 7.38
N GLY A 145 -16.18 29.10 7.90
CA GLY A 145 -17.39 29.13 7.08
C GLY A 145 -17.68 27.78 6.44
N ARG A 146 -17.55 27.68 5.11
CA ARG A 146 -17.72 26.42 4.34
C ARG A 146 -16.41 25.88 3.75
N GLN A 147 -15.29 26.55 4.01
CA GLN A 147 -13.98 26.16 3.51
C GLN A 147 -13.15 25.54 4.63
N PRO A 148 -12.65 24.31 4.46
CA PRO A 148 -11.67 23.75 5.38
C PRO A 148 -10.31 24.41 5.17
N ASN A 149 -9.67 24.81 6.26
CA ASN A 149 -8.34 25.41 6.28
C ASN A 149 -7.41 24.53 7.09
N CYS A 150 -6.32 24.09 6.49
CA CYS A 150 -5.31 23.27 7.16
C CYS A 150 -4.03 24.07 7.36
N ALA A 151 -3.55 24.12 8.60
CA ALA A 151 -2.31 24.80 8.96
C ALA A 151 -1.15 23.80 9.04
N PHE A 152 -0.05 24.17 8.39
CA PHE A 152 1.18 23.41 8.32
C PHE A 152 2.36 24.22 8.83
N GLU A 153 3.30 23.54 9.47
CA GLU A 153 4.62 24.09 9.78
C GLU A 153 5.66 23.41 8.89
N LEU A 154 6.30 24.22 8.04
CA LEU A 154 7.34 23.78 7.11
C LEU A 154 8.70 24.22 7.65
N THR A 155 9.62 23.28 7.84
CA THR A 155 11.00 23.59 8.27
C THR A 155 12.00 23.00 7.29
N ASN A 156 12.74 23.86 6.60
CA ASN A 156 13.81 23.41 5.71
C ASN A 156 15.07 23.06 6.53
N THR A 157 15.54 21.83 6.41
CA THR A 157 16.73 21.29 7.09
C THR A 157 17.98 21.31 6.20
N ARG A 158 17.82 21.57 4.90
CA ARG A 158 18.90 21.69 3.90
C ARG A 158 19.23 23.16 3.63
N LEU A 159 19.77 23.48 2.46
CA LEU A 159 20.03 24.83 2.00
C LEU A 159 18.73 25.55 1.64
N ASP A 160 18.75 26.88 1.67
CA ASP A 160 17.62 27.72 1.28
C ASP A 160 17.12 27.31 -0.11
N SER A 161 15.81 27.10 -0.20
CA SER A 161 15.18 26.62 -1.42
C SER A 161 13.81 27.23 -1.60
N GLU A 162 13.36 27.31 -2.85
CA GLU A 162 11.98 27.67 -3.15
C GLU A 162 11.08 26.45 -2.93
N PHE A 163 9.87 26.68 -2.41
CA PHE A 163 8.88 25.64 -2.16
C PHE A 163 7.57 26.02 -2.83
N ARG A 164 6.89 25.02 -3.40
CA ARG A 164 5.59 25.21 -4.02
C ARG A 164 4.68 24.01 -3.77
N PHE A 165 3.41 24.29 -3.53
CA PHE A 165 2.34 23.28 -3.57
C PHE A 165 1.81 23.16 -5.00
N GLU A 166 1.63 21.96 -5.52
CA GLU A 166 1.08 21.75 -6.85
C GLU A 166 -0.46 21.65 -6.81
N SER A 167 -1.11 21.89 -7.96
CA SER A 167 -2.58 21.91 -8.10
C SER A 167 -3.25 20.59 -7.75
N GLN A 168 -2.50 19.48 -7.75
CA GLN A 168 -2.98 18.14 -7.40
C GLN A 168 -3.01 17.88 -5.89
N THR A 169 -2.82 18.92 -5.07
CA THR A 169 -3.06 18.85 -3.63
C THR A 169 -4.56 18.83 -3.36
N THR A 170 -5.03 17.77 -2.72
CA THR A 170 -6.46 17.47 -2.56
C THR A 170 -6.80 17.03 -1.15
N LEU A 171 -7.87 17.59 -0.59
CA LEU A 171 -8.51 17.12 0.62
C LEU A 171 -9.71 16.24 0.23
N PHE A 172 -9.77 15.02 0.76
CA PHE A 172 -10.87 14.10 0.49
C PHE A 172 -11.96 14.25 1.54
N GLU A 173 -13.21 14.30 1.10
CA GLU A 173 -14.40 14.26 1.96
C GLU A 173 -14.81 12.81 2.23
N GLU A 174 -15.50 12.57 3.34
CA GLU A 174 -16.12 11.27 3.63
C GLU A 174 -17.15 10.84 2.57
N SER A 175 -17.79 11.82 1.93
CA SER A 175 -18.76 11.62 0.84
C SER A 175 -18.11 11.07 -0.45
N GLY A 176 -16.79 11.01 -0.50
CA GLY A 176 -16.01 10.70 -1.71
C GLY A 176 -15.69 11.92 -2.58
N GLY A 177 -16.08 13.13 -2.15
CA GLY A 177 -15.67 14.38 -2.80
C GLY A 177 -14.16 14.65 -2.66
N ALA A 178 -13.58 15.32 -3.66
CA ALA A 178 -12.20 15.80 -3.60
C ALA A 178 -12.18 17.32 -3.74
N LEU A 179 -11.66 18.01 -2.74
CA LEU A 179 -11.55 19.46 -2.68
C LEU A 179 -10.12 19.89 -3.04
N SER A 180 -10.00 20.75 -4.04
CA SER A 180 -8.71 21.30 -4.47
C SER A 180 -8.32 22.54 -3.65
N ILE A 181 -7.05 22.99 -3.73
CA ILE A 181 -6.63 24.24 -3.09
C ILE A 181 -7.29 25.43 -3.80
N ASP A 182 -8.02 26.25 -3.03
CA ASP A 182 -8.53 27.55 -3.48
C ASP A 182 -7.49 28.65 -3.22
N LYS A 183 -6.98 28.74 -1.98
CA LYS A 183 -6.04 29.80 -1.57
C LYS A 183 -4.95 29.27 -0.65
N MET A 184 -3.79 29.94 -0.68
CA MET A 184 -2.69 29.67 0.24
C MET A 184 -2.29 30.96 0.96
N GLN A 185 -1.88 30.82 2.22
CA GLN A 185 -1.31 31.90 3.00
C GLN A 185 -0.02 31.43 3.64
N VAL A 186 1.06 32.19 3.46
CA VAL A 186 2.37 31.92 4.07
C VAL A 186 2.70 33.10 4.98
N GLY A 187 2.68 32.88 6.29
CA GLY A 187 2.72 33.96 7.27
C GLY A 187 1.57 34.97 7.08
N SER A 188 1.90 36.21 6.75
CA SER A 188 0.91 37.29 6.51
C SER A 188 0.60 37.51 5.02
N SER A 189 1.30 36.81 4.12
CA SER A 189 1.20 37.02 2.67
C SER A 189 0.32 35.97 2.03
N LYS A 190 -0.48 36.39 1.05
CA LYS A 190 -1.37 35.51 0.27
C LYS A 190 -0.66 35.01 -0.99
N PHE A 191 -0.81 33.74 -1.28
CA PHE A 191 -0.23 33.05 -2.42
C PHE A 191 -1.28 32.19 -3.12
N THR A 192 -1.03 31.88 -4.38
CA THR A 192 -1.78 30.90 -5.17
C THR A 192 -1.00 29.58 -5.21
N TYR A 193 -1.64 28.46 -5.53
CA TYR A 193 -0.94 27.18 -5.73
C TYR A 193 0.14 27.23 -6.83
N ARG A 194 0.15 28.23 -7.72
CA ARG A 194 1.20 28.36 -8.74
C ARG A 194 2.46 29.05 -8.23
N ASP A 195 2.35 29.76 -7.11
CA ASP A 195 3.40 30.62 -6.60
C ASP A 195 4.36 29.80 -5.75
N ALA A 196 5.65 29.95 -6.03
CA ALA A 196 6.69 29.44 -5.16
C ALA A 196 7.02 30.49 -4.10
N PHE A 197 7.41 30.04 -2.92
CA PHE A 197 7.87 30.91 -1.83
C PHE A 197 9.18 30.39 -1.24
N PRO A 198 10.05 31.29 -0.74
CA PRO A 198 11.33 30.88 -0.18
C PRO A 198 11.14 30.19 1.18
N LEU A 199 11.78 29.05 1.37
CA LEU A 199 11.94 28.38 2.67
C LEU A 199 13.40 28.51 3.13
N VAL A 200 13.61 29.37 4.12
CA VAL A 200 14.92 29.60 4.74
C VAL A 200 15.28 28.43 5.66
N ARG A 201 16.54 28.00 5.59
CA ARG A 201 17.09 26.92 6.41
C ARG A 201 16.88 27.18 7.90
N GLY A 202 16.30 26.20 8.58
CA GLY A 202 16.12 26.18 10.03
C GLY A 202 15.02 27.10 10.55
N VAL A 203 14.31 27.83 9.67
CA VAL A 203 13.22 28.72 10.06
C VAL A 203 11.88 28.02 9.87
N PRO A 204 11.10 27.77 10.95
CA PRO A 204 9.77 27.22 10.83
C PRO A 204 8.85 28.24 10.16
N THR A 205 8.30 27.89 9.01
CA THR A 205 7.43 28.73 8.20
C THR A 205 6.02 28.17 8.24
N ARG A 206 5.07 28.97 8.73
CA ARG A 206 3.66 28.57 8.81
C ARG A 206 2.93 28.83 7.52
N VAL A 207 2.25 27.80 7.02
CA VAL A 207 1.45 27.86 5.80
C VAL A 207 0.05 27.38 6.09
N THR A 208 -0.95 28.15 5.68
CA THR A 208 -2.36 27.78 5.74
C THR A 208 -2.86 27.54 4.33
N LEU A 209 -3.40 26.35 4.08
CA LEU A 209 -4.07 26.00 2.83
C LEU A 209 -5.58 26.03 3.03
N ALA A 210 -6.25 26.86 2.24
CA ALA A 210 -7.69 26.94 2.15
C ALA A 210 -8.16 26.12 0.95
N PHE A 211 -9.03 25.15 1.19
CA PHE A 211 -9.59 24.30 0.15
C PHE A 211 -10.92 24.87 -0.37
N GLU A 212 -11.35 24.35 -1.52
CA GLU A 212 -12.68 24.61 -2.07
C GLU A 212 -13.80 24.33 -1.05
N GLN A 213 -14.97 24.93 -1.29
CA GLN A 213 -16.11 24.76 -0.39
C GLN A 213 -16.59 23.31 -0.40
N GLY A 214 -16.60 22.70 0.78
CA GLY A 214 -17.06 21.33 0.95
C GLY A 214 -18.57 21.18 0.84
N ARG A 215 -19.02 19.99 0.46
CA ARG A 215 -20.45 19.65 0.44
C ARG A 215 -20.90 19.21 1.83
N GLY A 216 -21.33 20.18 2.65
CA GLY A 216 -21.96 19.92 3.95
C GLY A 216 -21.03 20.17 5.14
N ASP A 217 -21.24 19.41 6.21
CA ASP A 217 -20.48 19.56 7.45
C ASP A 217 -19.27 18.63 7.48
N LEU A 218 -18.14 19.05 6.88
CA LEU A 218 -16.87 18.33 7.04
C LEU A 218 -16.39 18.46 8.49
N GLN A 219 -16.53 17.38 9.26
CA GLN A 219 -15.94 17.22 10.59
C GLN A 219 -14.66 16.37 10.55
N GLN A 220 -14.56 15.47 9.57
CA GLN A 220 -13.39 14.63 9.35
C GLN A 220 -13.14 14.46 7.85
N ALA A 221 -11.87 14.40 7.48
CA ALA A 221 -11.43 14.11 6.12
C ALA A 221 -10.67 12.77 6.13
N PRO A 222 -11.11 11.76 5.35
CA PRO A 222 -10.44 10.47 5.30
C PRO A 222 -8.97 10.57 4.88
N ALA A 223 -8.63 11.51 4.01
CA ALA A 223 -7.25 11.76 3.62
C ALA A 223 -7.01 13.20 3.16
N LEU A 224 -5.78 13.65 3.34
CA LEU A 224 -5.24 14.89 2.80
C LEU A 224 -3.95 14.59 2.05
N LYS A 225 -3.97 14.79 0.74
CA LYS A 225 -2.85 14.56 -0.15
C LYS A 225 -2.23 15.89 -0.54
N LEU A 226 -1.00 16.16 -0.11
CA LEU A 226 -0.23 17.32 -0.55
C LEU A 226 0.72 16.91 -1.65
N LYS A 227 0.70 17.62 -2.78
CA LYS A 227 1.73 17.48 -3.80
C LYS A 227 2.62 18.70 -3.75
N VAL A 228 3.92 18.50 -3.60
CA VAL A 228 4.88 19.57 -3.30
C VAL A 228 6.10 19.45 -4.20
N ARG A 229 6.71 20.58 -4.53
CA ARG A 229 7.97 20.67 -5.26
C ARG A 229 8.93 21.57 -4.49
N VAL A 230 10.17 21.11 -4.32
CA VAL A 230 11.25 21.85 -3.66
C VAL A 230 12.31 22.21 -4.69
N GLY A 231 12.50 23.50 -4.93
CA GLY A 231 13.42 24.06 -5.92
C GLY A 231 13.13 23.56 -7.34
N ARG A 232 14.18 23.11 -8.03
CA ARG A 232 14.07 22.41 -9.33
C ARG A 232 13.99 20.88 -9.19
N GLY A 233 13.71 20.40 -7.98
CA GLY A 233 13.61 18.97 -7.69
C GLY A 233 12.36 18.32 -8.29
N GLU A 234 12.26 17.02 -8.08
CA GLU A 234 11.09 16.23 -8.47
C GLU A 234 9.88 16.58 -7.59
N GLU A 235 8.69 16.29 -8.13
CA GLU A 235 7.46 16.42 -7.36
C GLU A 235 7.37 15.27 -6.35
N SER A 236 7.04 15.62 -5.12
CA SER A 236 6.83 14.67 -4.04
C SER A 236 5.40 14.75 -3.53
N VAL A 237 4.89 13.63 -3.03
CA VAL A 237 3.53 13.53 -2.51
C VAL A 237 3.56 13.12 -1.03
N VAL A 238 2.86 13.88 -0.21
CA VAL A 238 2.58 13.58 1.20
C VAL A 238 1.13 13.19 1.33
N LYS A 239 0.82 12.14 2.10
CA LYS A 239 -0.55 11.76 2.41
C LYS A 239 -0.75 11.61 3.92
N PHE A 240 -1.58 12.48 4.47
CA PHE A 240 -2.09 12.36 5.83
C PHE A 240 -3.42 11.62 5.81
N ASN A 241 -3.53 10.55 6.59
CA ASN A 241 -4.78 9.82 6.77
C ASN A 241 -5.57 10.37 7.96
N GLU A 242 -6.91 10.27 7.91
CA GLU A 242 -7.82 10.61 9.03
C GLU A 242 -7.53 11.99 9.63
N VAL A 243 -7.81 13.05 8.87
CA VAL A 243 -7.58 14.42 9.29
C VAL A 243 -8.84 14.98 9.94
N ASP A 244 -8.77 15.25 11.23
CA ASP A 244 -9.87 15.89 11.96
C ASP A 244 -9.95 17.38 11.60
N ILE A 245 -11.16 17.85 11.29
CA ILE A 245 -11.45 19.23 10.94
C ILE A 245 -12.34 19.81 12.05
N LYS A 246 -11.78 20.74 12.81
CA LYS A 246 -12.45 21.38 13.95
C LYS A 246 -13.29 22.59 13.54
#